data_AF-V9EYM0-F1
#
_entry.id   AF-V9EYM0-F1
#
_cell.length_a   1.000
_cell.length_b   1.000
_cell.length_c   1.000
_cell.angle_alpha   90.00
_cell.angle_beta   90.00
_cell.angle_gamma   90.00
#
_symmetry.space_group_name_H-M   'P 1'
#
loop_
_entity.id
_entity.type
_entity.pdbx_description
1 polymer ?
#
loop_
_entity_poly.entity_id
_entity_poly.type
_entity_poly.pdbx_seq_one_letter_code
_entity_poly.pdbx_strand_id
1 'polypeptide(L)'
;MPTTLELLHAEHQEQTIEAARPAIHSVEEARSLISNECPAPNMNISFEMCVLRIEQRDRFWRLDLVGRDDEGDFEKILEMFNLLDVPRRHKCVFQLTIWKNRDEELNQLSYRPGSATDSREFILLS
;
A
#
# COMPACT_ATOMS: atom_id res chain seq x y z
N MET A 1 -17.67 17.41 27.28
CA MET A 1 -17.44 16.01 26.89
C MET A 1 -18.45 15.70 25.81
N PRO A 2 -18.02 15.35 24.59
CA PRO A 2 -18.93 14.94 23.53
C PRO A 2 -19.67 13.67 23.95
N THR A 3 -20.91 13.55 23.50
CA THR A 3 -21.70 12.32 23.64
C THR A 3 -21.19 11.24 22.71
N THR A 4 -21.45 9.96 23.02
CA THR A 4 -21.06 8.84 22.17
C THR A 4 -21.61 8.97 20.73
N LEU A 5 -22.80 9.55 20.57
CA LEU A 5 -23.41 9.78 19.26
C LEU A 5 -22.62 10.83 18.44
N GLU A 6 -22.18 11.92 19.08
CA GLU A 6 -21.36 12.95 18.44
C GLU A 6 -20.00 12.41 18.00
N LEU A 7 -19.38 11.54 18.81
CA LEU A 7 -18.14 10.85 18.43
C LEU A 7 -18.34 9.97 17.20
N LEU A 8 -19.39 9.14 17.18
CA LEU A 8 -19.67 8.27 16.03
C LEU A 8 -19.94 9.06 14.74
N HIS A 9 -20.63 10.20 14.84
CA HIS A 9 -20.84 11.07 13.69
C HIS A 9 -19.54 11.70 13.17
N ALA A 10 -18.65 12.12 14.07
CA ALA A 10 -17.35 12.67 13.70
C ALA A 10 -16.49 11.61 12.99
N GLU A 11 -16.37 10.41 13.56
CA GLU A 11 -15.61 9.31 12.95
C GLU A 11 -16.16 8.91 11.58
N HIS A 12 -17.50 8.84 11.43
CA HIS A 12 -18.12 8.55 10.14
C HIS A 12 -17.83 9.64 9.10
N GLN A 13 -17.79 10.90 9.52
CA GLN A 13 -17.44 12.01 8.65
C GLN A 13 -15.97 11.94 8.21
N GLU A 14 -15.04 11.63 9.14
CA GLU A 14 -13.63 11.40 8.81
C GLU A 14 -13.48 10.25 7.82
N GLN A 15 -14.15 9.12 8.06
CA GLN A 15 -14.16 7.98 7.12
C GLN A 15 -14.68 8.38 5.73
N THR A 16 -15.69 9.23 5.65
CA THR A 16 -16.22 9.73 4.37
C THR A 16 -15.21 10.61 3.64
N ILE A 17 -14.49 11.46 4.38
CA ILE A 17 -13.42 12.30 3.83
C ILE A 17 -12.27 11.44 3.33
N GLU A 18 -11.87 10.43 4.09
CA GLU A 18 -10.82 9.48 3.71
C GLU A 18 -11.18 8.70 2.46
N ALA A 19 -12.41 8.19 2.36
CA ALA A 19 -12.89 7.46 1.20
C ALA A 19 -12.99 8.33 -0.07
N ALA A 20 -13.07 9.66 0.08
CA ALA A 20 -13.06 10.59 -1.02
C ALA A 20 -11.64 10.96 -1.51
N ARG A 21 -10.58 10.60 -0.75
CA ARG A 21 -9.19 10.84 -1.19
C ARG A 21 -8.86 9.93 -2.37
N PRO A 22 -8.23 10.46 -3.44
CA PRO A 22 -7.79 9.63 -4.54
C PRO A 22 -6.74 8.63 -4.07
N ALA A 23 -6.77 7.43 -4.63
CA ALA A 23 -5.73 6.45 -4.41
C ALA A 23 -4.44 6.86 -5.12
N ILE A 24 -3.31 6.41 -4.62
CA ILE A 24 -2.01 6.60 -5.25
C ILE A 24 -1.85 5.55 -6.35
N HIS A 25 -1.49 6.01 -7.55
CA HIS A 25 -1.43 5.17 -8.74
C HIS A 25 -0.02 4.97 -9.28
N SER A 26 0.97 5.77 -8.84
CA SER A 26 2.35 5.71 -9.31
C SER A 26 3.39 5.70 -8.18
N VAL A 27 4.59 5.21 -8.51
CA VAL A 27 5.73 5.18 -7.58
C VAL A 27 6.18 6.60 -7.22
N GLU A 28 6.15 7.50 -8.19
CA GLU A 28 6.53 8.91 -8.05
C GLU A 28 5.58 9.67 -7.13
N GLU A 29 4.26 9.45 -7.26
CA GLU A 29 3.26 10.02 -6.36
C GLU A 29 3.49 9.55 -4.92
N ALA A 30 3.68 8.24 -4.70
CA ALA A 30 3.95 7.68 -3.38
C ALA A 30 5.20 8.33 -2.74
N ARG A 31 6.28 8.48 -3.52
CA ARG A 31 7.53 9.11 -3.06
C ARG A 31 7.34 10.59 -2.76
N SER A 32 6.61 11.31 -3.61
CA SER A 32 6.30 12.73 -3.43
C SER A 32 5.51 12.94 -2.14
N LEU A 33 4.47 12.13 -1.90
CA LEU A 33 3.67 12.19 -0.68
C LEU A 33 4.53 12.02 0.56
N ILE A 34 5.35 10.96 0.61
CA ILE A 34 6.20 10.68 1.77
C ILE A 34 7.24 11.79 1.99
N SER A 35 7.85 12.28 0.92
CA SER A 35 8.97 13.23 1.03
C SER A 35 8.50 14.65 1.32
N ASN A 36 7.36 15.06 0.77
CA ASN A 36 6.89 16.44 0.83
C ASN A 36 5.85 16.66 1.93
N GLU A 37 4.94 15.70 2.12
CA GLU A 37 3.81 15.87 3.03
C GLU A 37 4.03 15.20 4.38
N CYS A 38 4.93 14.20 4.46
CA CYS A 38 5.27 13.48 5.70
C CYS A 38 4.01 13.05 6.48
N PRO A 39 3.17 12.18 5.90
CA PRO A 39 1.87 11.85 6.47
C PRO A 39 1.99 11.29 7.89
N ALA A 40 0.99 11.60 8.72
CA ALA A 40 0.94 11.11 10.09
C ALA A 40 0.79 9.57 10.13
N PRO A 41 1.32 8.87 11.15
CA PRO A 41 1.27 7.41 11.23
C PRO A 41 -0.15 6.83 11.21
N ASN A 42 -1.12 7.56 11.73
CA ASN A 42 -2.53 7.18 11.80
C ASN A 42 -3.35 7.62 10.57
N MET A 43 -2.71 8.21 9.55
CA MET A 43 -3.40 8.65 8.35
C MET A 43 -3.59 7.47 7.40
N ASN A 44 -4.85 7.20 7.02
CA ASN A 44 -5.15 6.22 6.00
C ASN A 44 -4.78 6.75 4.60
N ILE A 45 -4.04 5.93 3.86
CA ILE A 45 -3.59 6.21 2.49
C ILE A 45 -3.95 5.01 1.62
N SER A 46 -4.68 5.27 0.54
CA SER A 46 -5.11 4.25 -0.42
C SER A 46 -4.09 4.11 -1.55
N PHE A 47 -3.76 2.88 -1.92
CA PHE A 47 -2.91 2.57 -3.07
C PHE A 47 -3.69 1.72 -4.07
N GLU A 48 -3.67 2.11 -5.34
CA GLU A 48 -4.17 1.32 -6.47
C GLU A 48 -2.99 1.10 -7.42
N MET A 49 -2.18 0.10 -7.10
CA MET A 49 -0.90 -0.20 -7.75
C MET A 49 -0.81 -1.71 -8.03
N CYS A 50 0.07 -2.11 -8.95
CA CYS A 50 0.26 -3.51 -9.31
C CYS A 50 1.33 -4.16 -8.43
N VAL A 51 1.01 -5.32 -7.86
CA VAL A 51 1.98 -6.11 -7.10
C VAL A 51 2.92 -6.86 -8.05
N LEU A 52 4.19 -6.45 -8.07
CA LEU A 52 5.23 -7.08 -8.88
C LEU A 52 5.78 -8.33 -8.18
N ARG A 53 6.02 -8.24 -6.87
CA ARG A 53 6.62 -9.32 -6.08
C ARG A 53 6.21 -9.23 -4.63
N ILE A 54 6.04 -10.40 -4.00
CA ILE A 54 5.90 -10.50 -2.54
C ILE A 54 7.04 -11.36 -1.99
N GLU A 55 7.80 -10.80 -1.06
CA GLU A 55 8.73 -11.53 -0.22
C GLU A 55 8.11 -11.74 1.17
N GLN A 56 7.88 -12.99 1.53
CA GLN A 56 7.48 -13.35 2.88
C GLN A 56 8.72 -13.53 3.77
N ARG A 57 8.69 -12.90 4.96
CA ARG A 57 9.65 -13.10 6.04
C ARG A 57 8.90 -13.53 7.30
N ASP A 58 9.65 -13.93 8.33
CA ASP A 58 9.05 -14.39 9.58
C ASP A 58 8.17 -13.33 10.24
N ARG A 59 8.60 -12.06 10.22
CA ARG A 59 7.93 -10.96 10.94
C ARG A 59 7.12 -10.02 10.05
N PHE A 60 7.29 -10.08 8.74
CA PHE A 60 6.65 -9.14 7.82
C PHE A 60 6.54 -9.73 6.42
N TRP A 61 5.65 -9.17 5.62
CA TRP A 61 5.67 -9.27 4.17
C TRP A 61 6.27 -8.01 3.58
N ARG A 62 6.97 -8.16 2.46
CA ARG A 62 7.50 -7.06 1.67
C ARG A 62 6.94 -7.16 0.27
N LEU A 63 6.22 -6.13 -0.15
CA LEU A 63 5.60 -6.03 -1.45
C LEU A 63 6.40 -5.02 -2.28
N ASP A 64 6.78 -5.40 -3.49
CA ASP A 64 7.30 -4.49 -4.50
C ASP A 64 6.14 -4.11 -5.43
N LEU A 65 5.82 -2.82 -5.48
CA LEU A 65 4.68 -2.27 -6.21
C LEU A 65 5.16 -1.40 -7.40
N VAL A 66 4.47 -1.51 -8.53
CA VAL A 66 4.63 -0.65 -9.72
C VAL A 66 3.33 0.11 -10.01
N GLY A 67 3.41 1.15 -10.82
CA GLY A 67 2.26 1.99 -11.10
C GLY A 67 1.12 1.21 -11.74
N ARG A 68 -0.11 1.70 -11.60
CA ARG A 68 -1.26 1.13 -12.31
C ARG A 68 -1.10 1.22 -13.82
N ASP A 69 -0.54 2.33 -14.30
CA ASP A 69 -0.32 2.55 -15.74
C ASP A 69 0.65 1.53 -16.35
N ASP A 70 1.46 0.88 -15.51
CA ASP A 70 2.42 -0.15 -15.91
C ASP A 70 1.78 -1.55 -16.05
N GLU A 71 0.50 -1.72 -15.72
CA GLU A 71 -0.22 -3.01 -15.77
C GLU A 71 -0.16 -3.65 -17.16
N GLY A 72 -0.25 -2.84 -18.23
CA GLY A 72 -0.21 -3.33 -19.61
C GLY A 72 1.15 -3.91 -20.04
N ASP A 73 2.24 -3.50 -19.41
CA ASP A 73 3.61 -3.97 -19.67
C ASP A 73 4.18 -4.83 -18.53
N PHE A 74 3.32 -5.27 -17.60
CA PHE A 74 3.68 -5.97 -16.36
C PHE A 74 4.72 -7.08 -16.57
N GLU A 75 4.48 -7.99 -17.52
CA GLU A 75 5.38 -9.13 -17.77
C GLU A 75 6.78 -8.69 -18.20
N LYS A 76 6.88 -7.67 -19.06
CA LYS A 76 8.17 -7.11 -19.51
C LYS A 76 8.90 -6.44 -18.35
N ILE A 77 8.15 -5.73 -17.51
CA ILE A 77 8.69 -5.06 -16.33
C ILE A 77 9.21 -6.10 -15.34
N LEU A 78 8.47 -7.19 -15.10
CA LEU A 78 8.88 -8.28 -14.24
C LEU A 78 10.16 -8.97 -14.76
N GLU A 79 10.24 -9.27 -16.05
CA GLU A 79 11.46 -9.81 -16.67
C GLU A 79 12.65 -8.88 -16.45
N MET A 80 12.52 -7.59 -16.81
CA MET A 80 13.61 -6.62 -16.67
C MET A 80 14.00 -6.40 -15.20
N PHE A 81 13.03 -6.38 -14.29
CA PHE A 81 13.24 -6.22 -12.87
C PHE A 81 14.05 -7.39 -12.28
N ASN A 82 13.79 -8.61 -12.73
CA ASN A 82 14.51 -9.81 -12.30
C ASN A 82 15.99 -9.82 -12.76
N LEU A 83 16.31 -9.13 -13.86
CA LEU A 83 17.69 -8.97 -14.33
C LEU A 83 18.51 -7.96 -13.51
N LEU A 84 17.86 -7.06 -12.79
CA LEU A 84 18.53 -6.05 -11.98
C LEU A 84 19.11 -6.65 -10.69
N ASP A 85 20.24 -6.10 -10.24
CA ASP A 85 20.76 -6.35 -8.90
C ASP A 85 19.88 -5.69 -7.82
N VAL A 86 19.88 -6.27 -6.61
CA VAL A 86 19.01 -5.84 -5.50
C VAL A 86 19.13 -4.34 -5.19
N PRO A 87 20.34 -3.73 -5.16
CA PRO A 87 20.49 -2.28 -4.98
C PRO A 87 19.92 -1.41 -6.10
N ARG A 88 19.58 -1.94 -7.28
CA ARG A 88 18.94 -1.15 -8.35
C ARG A 88 17.43 -1.25 -8.34
N ARG A 89 16.91 -2.41 -7.93
CA ARG A 89 15.46 -2.69 -7.90
C ARG A 89 14.66 -1.64 -7.14
N HIS A 90 15.14 -1.21 -5.97
CA HIS A 90 14.42 -0.23 -5.13
C HIS A 90 14.18 1.14 -5.80
N LYS A 91 14.92 1.46 -6.87
CA LYS A 91 14.74 2.71 -7.62
C LYS A 91 13.54 2.66 -8.55
N CYS A 92 13.10 1.47 -8.94
CA CYS A 92 12.04 1.25 -9.93
C CYS A 92 10.69 0.92 -9.32
N VAL A 93 10.63 0.61 -8.02
CA VAL A 93 9.41 0.18 -7.34
C VAL A 93 9.13 1.03 -6.12
N PHE A 94 7.90 1.00 -5.66
CA PHE A 94 7.52 1.39 -4.32
C PHE A 94 7.51 0.15 -3.42
N GLN A 95 8.24 0.17 -2.31
CA GLN A 95 8.37 -0.99 -1.44
C GLN A 95 7.49 -0.82 -0.19
N LEU A 96 6.46 -1.63 -0.07
CA LEU A 96 5.56 -1.67 1.08
C LEU A 96 5.96 -2.80 2.03
N THR A 97 6.11 -2.49 3.32
CA THR A 97 6.38 -3.50 4.35
C THR A 97 5.18 -3.63 5.27
N ILE A 98 4.60 -4.82 5.33
CA ILE A 98 3.43 -5.13 6.15
C ILE A 98 3.89 -6.04 7.29
N TRP A 99 3.86 -5.53 8.52
CA TRP A 99 4.24 -6.32 9.68
C TRP A 99 3.15 -7.32 10.02
N LYS A 100 3.57 -8.56 10.28
CA LYS A 100 2.67 -9.61 10.71
C LYS A 100 2.20 -9.35 12.14
N ASN A 101 0.93 -9.60 12.38
CA ASN A 101 0.40 -9.70 13.73
C ASN A 101 1.08 -10.85 14.47
N ARG A 102 1.16 -10.74 15.81
CA ARG A 102 1.61 -11.84 16.67
C ARG A 102 0.63 -13.01 16.67
N ASP A 103 -0.65 -12.71 16.43
CA ASP A 103 -1.67 -13.70 16.16
C ASP A 103 -1.60 -14.15 14.70
N GLU A 104 -1.27 -15.42 14.48
CA GLU A 104 -1.11 -15.98 13.13
C GLU A 104 -2.42 -16.09 12.37
N GLU A 105 -3.57 -16.20 13.04
CA GLU A 105 -4.87 -16.32 12.37
C GLU A 105 -5.28 -15.02 11.67
N LEU A 106 -4.77 -13.88 12.17
CA LEU A 106 -4.96 -12.55 11.59
C LEU A 106 -4.01 -12.27 10.42
N ASN A 107 -3.04 -13.14 10.16
CA ASN A 107 -2.04 -12.95 9.11
C ASN A 107 -2.47 -13.49 7.74
N GLN A 108 -3.69 -13.17 7.30
CA GLN A 108 -4.22 -13.58 6.00
C GLN A 108 -4.04 -12.47 4.97
N LEU A 109 -3.13 -12.66 4.00
CA LEU A 109 -2.93 -11.73 2.89
C LEU A 109 -3.50 -12.35 1.60
N SER A 110 -4.60 -11.80 1.10
CA SER A 110 -5.19 -12.21 -0.18
C SER A 110 -4.73 -11.27 -1.29
N TYR A 111 -4.05 -11.78 -2.32
CA TYR A 111 -3.63 -10.96 -3.47
C TYR A 111 -3.60 -11.77 -4.77
N ARG A 112 -3.66 -11.06 -5.91
CA ARG A 112 -3.45 -11.61 -7.25
C ARG A 112 -2.32 -10.84 -7.94
N PRO A 113 -1.25 -11.53 -8.39
CA PRO A 113 -0.19 -10.90 -9.18
C PRO A 113 -0.77 -10.26 -10.46
N GLY A 114 -0.24 -9.09 -10.84
CA GLY A 114 -0.57 -8.44 -12.11
C GLY A 114 -1.97 -7.79 -12.20
N SER A 115 -2.70 -7.68 -11.08
CA SER A 115 -3.96 -6.92 -11.03
C SER A 115 -3.87 -5.81 -9.99
N ALA A 116 -4.40 -4.62 -10.32
CA ALA A 116 -4.60 -3.56 -9.34
C ALA A 116 -5.51 -4.07 -8.20
N THR A 117 -4.97 -4.20 -6.99
CA THR A 117 -5.77 -4.51 -5.80
C THR A 117 -6.53 -3.26 -5.37
N ASP A 118 -7.86 -3.34 -5.34
CA ASP A 118 -8.72 -2.38 -4.62
C ASP A 118 -8.45 -2.60 -3.12
N SER A 119 -7.41 -1.93 -2.62
CA SER A 119 -6.87 -2.10 -1.28
C SER A 119 -7.77 -1.36 -0.29
N ARG A 120 -9.01 -1.81 -0.13
CA ARG A 120 -9.92 -1.39 0.95
C ARG A 120 -9.64 -2.11 2.28
N GLU A 121 -8.57 -2.89 2.35
CA GLU A 121 -8.08 -3.46 3.60
C GLU A 121 -7.11 -2.48 4.25
N PHE A 122 -7.62 -1.80 5.28
CA PHE A 122 -6.91 -0.91 6.18
C PHE A 122 -5.52 -1.46 6.54
N ILE A 123 -4.47 -0.77 6.09
CA ILE A 123 -3.13 -0.93 6.67
C ILE A 123 -3.08 0.02 7.88
N LEU A 124 -3.54 -0.46 9.03
CA LEU A 124 -3.27 0.18 10.31
C LEU A 124 -1.78 0.05 10.61
N LEU A 125 -1.02 1.10 10.35
CA LEU A 125 0.31 1.30 10.94
C LEU A 125 0.09 1.74 12.40
N SER A 126 -0.05 0.76 13.28
CA SER A 126 -0.01 0.97 14.74
C SER A 126 1.39 1.36 15.21
#